data_AF-A0A7V8VMU3-F1
#
_entry.id   AF-A0A7V8VMU3-F1
#
_cell.length_a   1.000
_cell.length_b   1.000
_cell.length_c   1.000
_cell.angle_alpha   90.00
_cell.angle_beta   90.00
_cell.angle_gamma   90.00
#
_symmetry.space_group_name_H-M   'P 1'
#
loop_
_entity.id
_entity.type
_entity.pdbx_description
1 polymer ?
#
loop_
_entity_poly.entity_id
_entity_poly.type
_entity_poly.pdbx_seq_one_letter_code
_entity_poly.pdbx_strand_id
1 'polypeptide(L)'
;SSHGMLDNYEFLRRKREEFANAPIIPPPFVRGDDLLRLGLRPSPMIGNILEAVETRQLEGAFRDRDDALAWVKQEYFPTDEHG
;
A
#
# COMPACT_ATOMS: atom_id res chain seq x y z
N SER A 1 7.36 4.08 25.93
CA SER A 1 7.61 4.86 24.70
C SER A 1 7.97 3.92 23.56
N SER A 2 7.43 4.18 22.36
CA SER A 2 7.60 3.39 21.12
C SER A 2 6.93 2.00 21.10
N HIS A 3 5.60 1.94 21.33
CA HIS A 3 4.79 0.71 21.17
C HIS A 3 3.84 0.76 19.94
N GLY A 4 3.92 1.79 19.09
CA GLY A 4 2.88 2.06 18.08
C GLY A 4 3.24 1.79 16.61
N MET A 5 4.52 1.57 16.26
CA MET A 5 4.91 1.44 14.84
C MET A 5 4.85 0.00 14.32
N LEU A 6 5.19 -1.00 15.14
CA LEU A 6 5.25 -2.39 14.69
C LEU A 6 3.86 -3.04 14.63
N ASP A 7 2.96 -2.63 15.54
CA ASP A 7 1.59 -3.15 15.62
C ASP A 7 0.76 -2.86 14.35
N ASN A 8 0.96 -1.67 13.76
CA ASN A 8 0.32 -1.29 12.50
C ASN A 8 0.81 -2.14 11.31
N TYR A 9 2.09 -2.47 11.24
CA TYR A 9 2.63 -3.28 10.14
C TYR A 9 2.15 -4.74 10.22
N GLU A 10 2.11 -5.30 11.43
CA GLU A 10 1.61 -6.66 11.67
C GLU A 10 0.09 -6.76 11.46
N PHE A 11 -0.69 -5.71 11.78
CA PHE A 11 -2.13 -5.65 11.45
C PHE A 11 -2.38 -5.76 9.94
N LEU A 12 -1.61 -5.04 9.13
CA LEU A 12 -1.70 -5.07 7.66
C LEU A 12 -1.33 -6.43 7.08
N ARG A 13 -0.41 -7.15 7.72
CA ARG A 13 -0.02 -8.50 7.30
C ARG A 13 -1.13 -9.51 7.59
N ARG A 14 -1.72 -9.46 8.79
CA ARG A 14 -2.76 -10.40 9.23
C ARG A 14 -4.03 -10.35 8.40
N LYS A 15 -4.47 -9.18 7.92
CA LYS A 15 -5.67 -9.07 7.06
C LYS A 15 -5.54 -9.85 5.73
N ARG A 16 -4.32 -10.10 5.25
CA ARG A 16 -4.09 -10.84 3.98
C ARG A 16 -4.07 -12.35 4.13
N GLU A 17 -3.90 -12.87 5.35
CA GLU A 17 -3.73 -14.31 5.60
C GLU A 17 -5.08 -15.05 5.83
N GLU A 18 -6.21 -14.35 5.94
CA GLU A 18 -7.52 -14.93 6.30
C GLU A 18 -8.34 -15.57 5.16
N PHE A 19 -7.76 -15.81 3.97
CA PHE A 19 -8.49 -16.40 2.84
C PHE A 19 -7.83 -17.67 2.28
N ALA A 20 -7.71 -18.71 3.10
CA ALA A 20 -7.17 -20.02 2.71
C ALA A 20 -8.07 -20.85 1.75
N ASN A 21 -9.18 -20.30 1.23
CA ASN A 21 -10.07 -20.96 0.26
C ASN A 21 -10.46 -20.06 -0.93
N ALA A 22 -9.79 -18.92 -1.12
CA ALA A 22 -10.09 -17.96 -2.19
C ALA A 22 -9.25 -18.23 -3.47
N PRO A 23 -9.69 -17.74 -4.65
CA PRO A 23 -8.86 -17.71 -5.86
C PRO A 23 -7.47 -17.14 -5.56
N ILE A 24 -6.45 -17.60 -6.30
CA ILE A 24 -5.06 -17.15 -6.14
C ILE A 24 -5.01 -15.63 -6.31
N ILE A 25 -4.94 -14.90 -5.19
CA ILE A 25 -4.77 -13.44 -5.21
C ILE A 25 -3.33 -13.18 -5.69
N PRO A 26 -3.13 -12.42 -6.77
CA PRO A 26 -1.78 -12.07 -7.21
C PRO A 26 -1.05 -11.33 -6.10
N PRO A 27 0.27 -11.52 -5.95
CA PRO A 27 1.04 -10.81 -4.94
C PRO A 27 0.92 -9.30 -5.16
N PRO A 28 0.75 -8.48 -4.11
CA PRO A 28 0.56 -7.05 -4.29
C PRO A 28 1.77 -6.40 -4.93
N PHE A 29 1.53 -5.46 -5.83
CA PHE A 29 2.58 -4.69 -6.50
C PHE A 29 3.32 -3.76 -5.55
N VAL A 30 2.63 -3.17 -4.57
CA VAL A 30 3.20 -2.24 -3.59
C VAL A 30 3.11 -2.82 -2.19
N ARG A 31 4.18 -2.67 -1.41
CA ARG A 31 4.22 -3.06 0.00
C ARG A 31 4.38 -1.84 0.89
N GLY A 32 4.03 -1.99 2.18
CA GLY A 32 4.18 -0.92 3.17
C GLY A 32 5.61 -0.37 3.24
N ASP A 33 6.63 -1.22 3.08
CA ASP A 33 8.04 -0.79 3.02
C ASP A 33 8.28 0.19 1.85
N ASP A 34 7.68 -0.07 0.68
CA ASP A 34 7.80 0.84 -0.46
C ASP A 34 7.23 2.22 -0.12
N LEU A 35 6.09 2.27 0.56
CA LEU A 35 5.49 3.52 1.03
C LEU A 35 6.38 4.25 2.03
N LEU A 36 7.01 3.53 2.96
CA LEU A 36 7.97 4.10 3.91
C LEU A 36 9.20 4.66 3.18
N ARG A 37 9.70 3.98 2.15
CA ARG A 37 10.81 4.46 1.30
C ARG A 37 10.43 5.70 0.49
N LEU A 38 9.15 5.87 0.15
CA LEU A 38 8.63 7.10 -0.45
C LEU A 38 8.54 8.27 0.53
N GLY A 39 8.77 8.04 1.83
CA GLY A 39 8.73 9.06 2.87
C GLY A 39 7.40 9.14 3.64
N LEU A 40 6.45 8.21 3.39
CA LEU A 40 5.26 8.11 4.24
C LEU A 40 5.66 7.67 5.64
N ARG A 41 5.09 8.32 6.64
CA ARG A 41 5.26 7.89 8.02
C ARG A 41 4.30 6.75 8.34
N PRO A 42 4.73 5.78 9.17
CA PRO A 42 3.87 4.67 9.57
C PRO A 42 2.61 5.19 10.26
N SER A 43 1.49 5.06 9.56
CA SER A 43 0.19 5.62 9.94
C SER A 43 -0.94 4.75 9.37
N PRO A 44 -2.17 4.83 9.91
CA PRO A 44 -3.31 4.08 9.38
C PRO A 44 -3.56 4.31 7.88
N MET A 45 -3.15 5.47 7.37
CA MET A 45 -3.23 5.82 5.95
C MET A 45 -2.46 4.86 5.05
N ILE A 46 -1.34 4.28 5.51
CA ILE A 46 -0.59 3.26 4.75
C ILE A 46 -1.50 2.07 4.41
N GLY A 47 -2.37 1.65 5.35
CA GLY A 47 -3.32 0.57 5.09
C GLY A 47 -4.31 0.92 3.99
N ASN A 48 -4.87 2.12 4.04
CA ASN A 48 -5.80 2.60 3.03
C ASN A 48 -5.16 2.69 1.64
N ILE A 49 -3.89 3.14 1.57
CA ILE A 49 -3.14 3.19 0.32
C ILE A 49 -2.91 1.78 -0.23
N LEU A 50 -2.49 0.83 0.61
CA LEU A 50 -2.26 -0.56 0.19
C LEU A 50 -3.54 -1.24 -0.30
N GLU A 51 -4.66 -1.04 0.40
CA GLU A 51 -5.98 -1.56 0.00
C GLU A 51 -6.43 -0.95 -1.34
N ALA A 52 -6.21 0.36 -1.52
CA ALA A 52 -6.51 1.06 -2.76
C ALA A 52 -5.64 0.60 -3.94
N VAL A 53 -4.37 0.26 -3.70
CA VAL A 53 -3.48 -0.32 -4.70
C VAL A 53 -3.91 -1.74 -5.06
N GLU A 54 -4.19 -2.58 -4.05
CA GLU A 54 -4.59 -3.98 -4.26
C GLU A 54 -5.90 -4.06 -5.05
N THR A 55 -6.88 -3.21 -4.74
CA THR A 55 -8.14 -3.13 -5.48
C THR A 55 -7.89 -2.82 -6.96
N ARG A 56 -7.13 -1.77 -7.25
CA ARG A 56 -6.78 -1.35 -8.62
C ARG A 56 -5.95 -2.40 -9.36
N GLN A 57 -5.07 -3.10 -8.66
CA GLN A 57 -4.32 -4.24 -9.22
C GLN A 57 -5.27 -5.36 -9.67
N LEU A 58 -6.27 -5.70 -8.85
CA LEU A 58 -7.26 -6.73 -9.20
C LEU A 58 -8.16 -6.28 -10.37
N GLU A 59 -8.41 -4.99 -10.51
CA GLU A 59 -9.10 -4.40 -11.67
C GLU A 59 -8.21 -4.31 -12.92
N GLY A 60 -6.91 -4.62 -12.82
CA GLY A 60 -5.96 -4.53 -13.93
C GLY A 60 -5.56 -3.10 -14.29
N ALA A 61 -5.75 -2.15 -13.36
CA ALA A 61 -5.36 -0.75 -13.56
C ALA A 61 -3.84 -0.54 -13.57
N PHE A 62 -3.08 -1.49 -13.01
CA PHE A 62 -1.63 -1.45 -13.00
C PHE A 62 -1.01 -2.59 -13.78
N ARG A 63 0.06 -2.26 -14.53
CA ARG A 63 0.82 -3.25 -15.30
C ARG A 63 1.92 -3.89 -14.46
N ASP A 64 2.48 -3.12 -13.53
CA ASP A 64 3.62 -3.52 -12.71
C ASP A 64 3.74 -2.64 -11.45
N ARG A 65 4.78 -2.90 -10.65
CA ARG A 65 5.06 -2.18 -9.41
C ARG A 65 5.36 -0.71 -9.61
N ASP A 66 6.05 -0.32 -10.67
CA ASP A 66 6.41 1.08 -10.90
C ASP A 66 5.16 1.92 -11.19
N ASP A 67 4.26 1.39 -12.01
CA ASP A 67 2.97 2.00 -12.34
C ASP A 67 2.09 2.24 -11.10
N ALA A 68 2.00 1.22 -10.23
CA ALA A 68 1.30 1.34 -8.95
C ALA A 68 1.95 2.37 -8.01
N LEU A 69 3.29 2.42 -7.94
CA LEU A 69 4.01 3.41 -7.12
C LEU A 69 3.88 4.82 -7.68
N ALA A 70 3.87 4.99 -8.99
CA ALA A 70 3.66 6.28 -9.65
C ALA A 70 2.28 6.83 -9.32
N TRP A 71 1.23 6.00 -9.41
CA TRP A 71 -0.11 6.40 -8.99
C TRP A 71 -0.15 6.80 -7.51
N VAL A 72 0.46 6.02 -6.61
CA VAL A 72 0.53 6.37 -5.19
C VAL A 72 1.21 7.73 -4.97
N LYS A 73 2.31 8.00 -5.67
CA LYS A 73 2.98 9.30 -5.62
C LYS A 73 2.03 10.42 -6.04
N GLN A 74 1.38 10.28 -7.19
CA GLN A 74 0.45 11.30 -7.70
C GLN A 74 -0.74 11.56 -6.77
N GLU A 75 -1.34 10.51 -6.23
CA GLU A 75 -2.57 10.60 -5.43
C GLU A 75 -2.30 11.09 -3.99
N TYR A 76 -1.18 10.69 -3.39
CA TYR A 76 -0.91 10.91 -1.96
C TYR A 76 0.27 11.84 -1.66
N PHE A 77 1.08 12.15 -2.67
CA PHE A 77 2.15 13.13 -2.59
C PHE A 77 1.89 14.19 -3.66
N PRO A 78 0.91 15.08 -3.45
CA PRO A 78 0.77 16.22 -4.33
C PRO A 78 2.11 16.96 -4.33
N THR A 79 2.84 16.90 -5.43
CA THR A 79 3.96 17.82 -5.63
C THR A 79 3.32 19.20 -5.57
N ASP A 80 3.68 20.01 -4.59
CA ASP A 80 3.36 21.44 -4.57
C ASP A 80 3.96 22.07 -5.85
N GLU A 81 3.27 21.96 -6.98
CA GLU A 81 3.63 22.57 -8.27
C GLU A 81 2.73 23.77 -8.62
N HIS A 82 2.12 24.39 -7.61
CA HIS A 82 1.52 25.71 -7.73
C HIS A 82 2.29 26.72 -6.87
N GLY A 83 3.41 27.19 -7.41
CA GLY A 83 4.06 28.45 -7.07
C GLY A 83 3.90 29.45 -8.21
#